data_AF-A0A6P3H5X3-F1
#
_entry.id   AF-A0A6P3H5X3-F1
#
_cell.length_a   1.000
_cell.length_b   1.000
_cell.length_c   1.000
_cell.angle_alpha   90.00
_cell.angle_beta   90.00
_cell.angle_gamma   90.00
#
_symmetry.space_group_name_H-M   'P 1'
#
loop_
_entity.id
_entity.type
_entity.pdbx_description
1 polymer ?
#
loop_
_entity_poly.entity_id
_entity_poly.type
_entity_poly.pdbx_seq_one_letter_code
_entity_poly.pdbx_strand_id
1 'polypeptide(L)'
;MPNLGHGSHGLVLRISTATSVWENCGLSSLPGTSYCPMSLVRAWMAVTGSVARAWSIAFDSLIGNHIFQALEGTFSPYMPYYLAKYPDFVALSLVLLLTGVLVLGVRESVLVGKISTGINLLVLSFIILSGFIKGDLHNWKLTEQDYTLNTSESGDIYSLGPLGSGGFVPFDYDGILHGAALCFYSFVGFDDIVTKGEEAPNPHRSIPISIMSTVFICFLAYFGVSATLTLMVPYYQIQSDSPFPQAFLHVGWGPARYVVAVGILCFLLYRLQSSLFPVPQVIQEMAEDGLLFRGLARTHARTKTPIMATVSSGILAGIMALLFEFSNLVELMSIGHLLVYSLVAFFVLVLR
;
A
#
# COMPACT_ATOMS: atom_id res chain seq x y z
N MET A 1 18.66 -0.27 49.21
CA MET A 1 18.15 1.10 48.95
C MET A 1 19.16 1.82 48.06
N PRO A 2 18.70 2.54 47.04
CA PRO A 2 19.07 2.24 45.65
C PRO A 2 19.83 3.38 44.96
N ASN A 3 20.39 3.09 43.78
CA ASN A 3 20.51 4.10 42.73
C ASN A 3 20.06 3.49 41.39
N LEU A 4 18.82 3.84 41.03
CA LEU A 4 18.21 3.73 39.72
C LEU A 4 18.84 4.78 38.79
N GLY A 5 19.17 4.42 37.55
CA GLY A 5 19.47 5.43 36.55
C GLY A 5 20.26 4.97 35.34
N HIS A 6 19.71 4.06 34.54
CA HIS A 6 19.89 4.01 33.07
C HIS A 6 19.22 2.76 32.48
N GLY A 7 17.88 2.72 32.51
CA GLY A 7 17.10 1.57 32.02
C GLY A 7 15.86 1.95 31.20
N SER A 8 15.77 3.17 30.65
CA SER A 8 14.53 3.68 30.04
C SER A 8 14.60 3.99 28.54
N HIS A 9 15.76 3.83 27.89
CA HIS A 9 15.89 4.06 26.44
C HIS A 9 16.20 2.79 25.62
N GLY A 10 16.45 1.65 26.28
CA GLY A 10 16.67 0.34 25.64
C GLY A 10 15.41 -0.52 25.50
N LEU A 11 14.29 -0.10 26.10
CA LEU A 11 13.01 -0.83 26.05
C LEU A 11 12.12 -0.40 24.87
N VAL A 12 12.40 0.75 24.27
CA VAL A 12 11.60 1.36 23.19
C VAL A 12 11.79 0.65 21.84
N LEU A 13 12.71 -0.32 21.76
CA LEU A 13 13.00 -1.07 20.54
C LEU A 13 12.55 -2.54 20.57
N ARG A 14 11.87 -3.01 21.63
CA ARG A 14 11.39 -4.41 21.71
C ARG A 14 10.01 -4.64 21.09
N ILE A 15 9.52 -3.67 20.32
CA ILE A 15 8.11 -3.47 20.04
C ILE A 15 7.89 -3.41 18.53
N SER A 16 7.97 -4.58 17.91
CA SER A 16 6.95 -4.92 16.92
C SER A 16 6.13 -6.01 17.58
N THR A 17 4.86 -5.73 17.89
CA THR A 17 3.98 -6.72 18.53
C THR A 17 3.83 -8.01 17.74
N ALA A 18 4.19 -8.04 16.45
CA ALA A 18 4.30 -9.30 15.72
C ALA A 18 5.50 -10.13 16.20
N THR A 19 6.71 -9.56 16.27
CA THR A 19 7.91 -10.26 16.76
C THR A 19 7.90 -10.46 18.28
N SER A 20 7.33 -9.53 19.06
CA SER A 20 7.27 -9.65 20.53
C SER A 20 6.20 -10.63 21.01
N VAL A 21 5.07 -10.78 20.31
CA VAL A 21 4.12 -11.89 20.56
C VAL A 21 4.77 -13.23 20.21
N TRP A 22 5.58 -13.27 19.14
CA TRP A 22 6.32 -14.45 18.73
C TRP A 22 7.40 -14.89 19.72
N GLU A 23 8.20 -13.95 20.24
CA GLU A 23 9.17 -14.21 21.30
C GLU A 23 8.50 -14.57 22.63
N ASN A 24 7.46 -13.82 23.05
CA ASN A 24 6.78 -14.04 24.33
C ASN A 24 5.98 -15.37 24.37
N CYS A 25 5.53 -15.89 23.23
CA CYS A 25 4.89 -17.20 23.15
C CYS A 25 5.89 -18.38 23.05
N GLY A 26 7.22 -18.15 23.11
CA GLY A 26 8.23 -19.22 23.05
C GLY A 26 8.32 -19.91 21.69
N LEU A 27 7.81 -19.28 20.64
CA LEU A 27 7.67 -19.87 19.31
C LEU A 27 9.00 -20.02 18.56
N SER A 28 10.11 -19.43 19.03
CA SER A 28 11.44 -19.57 18.39
C SER A 28 11.95 -21.01 18.28
N SER A 29 11.29 -21.97 18.96
CA SER A 29 11.67 -23.38 19.01
C SER A 29 10.87 -24.32 18.09
N LEU A 30 9.83 -23.83 17.38
CA LEU A 30 9.00 -24.67 16.51
C LEU A 30 9.53 -24.73 15.06
N PRO A 31 9.46 -25.89 14.36
CA PRO A 31 9.87 -25.98 12.96
C PRO A 31 8.92 -25.17 12.05
N GLY A 32 9.46 -24.20 11.30
CA GLY A 32 8.70 -23.29 10.42
C GLY A 32 8.81 -21.80 10.78
N THR A 33 9.36 -21.49 11.96
CA THR A 33 9.42 -20.15 12.56
C THR A 33 10.41 -19.21 11.88
N SER A 34 11.48 -19.72 11.28
CA SER A 34 12.44 -18.93 10.49
C SER A 34 11.86 -18.37 9.18
N TYR A 35 10.81 -18.97 8.63
CA TYR A 35 10.25 -18.56 7.34
C TYR A 35 9.33 -17.34 7.44
N CYS A 36 8.65 -17.17 8.59
CA CYS A 36 7.68 -16.10 8.83
C CYS A 36 8.26 -14.67 8.84
N PRO A 37 9.38 -14.37 9.53
CA PRO A 37 9.96 -13.03 9.51
C PRO A 37 10.53 -12.70 8.12
N MET A 38 11.11 -13.68 7.42
CA MET A 38 11.54 -13.51 6.02
C MET A 38 10.38 -13.22 5.07
N SER A 39 9.23 -13.90 5.23
CA SER A 39 8.03 -13.58 4.42
C SER A 39 7.46 -12.20 4.74
N LEU A 40 7.50 -11.78 6.00
CA LEU A 40 7.02 -10.46 6.42
C LEU A 40 7.91 -9.35 5.83
N VAL A 41 9.23 -9.51 5.90
CA VAL A 41 10.19 -8.57 5.29
C VAL A 41 9.96 -8.45 3.78
N ARG A 42 9.77 -9.58 3.07
CA ARG A 42 9.44 -9.54 1.63
C ARG A 42 8.11 -8.83 1.37
N ALA A 43 7.09 -9.07 2.19
CA ALA A 43 5.79 -8.43 2.03
C ALA A 43 5.88 -6.91 2.23
N TRP A 44 6.62 -6.44 3.24
CA TRP A 44 6.82 -4.99 3.44
C TRP A 44 7.63 -4.33 2.32
N MET A 45 8.67 -5.00 1.81
CA MET A 45 9.39 -4.47 0.65
C MET A 45 8.50 -4.42 -0.60
N ALA A 46 7.62 -5.40 -0.80
CA ALA A 46 6.63 -5.40 -1.88
C ALA A 46 5.61 -4.25 -1.70
N VAL A 47 5.18 -3.96 -0.46
CA VAL A 47 4.36 -2.78 -0.13
C VAL A 47 5.09 -1.50 -0.50
N THR A 48 6.35 -1.33 -0.09
CA THR A 48 7.12 -0.14 -0.48
C THR A 48 7.21 -0.01 -2.01
N GLY A 49 7.47 -1.12 -2.71
CA GLY A 49 7.51 -1.13 -4.17
C GLY A 49 6.19 -0.73 -4.82
N SER A 50 5.06 -1.27 -4.35
CA SER A 50 3.74 -1.00 -4.92
C SER A 50 3.33 0.46 -4.70
N VAL A 51 3.57 1.01 -3.51
CA VAL A 51 3.28 2.43 -3.24
C VAL A 51 4.20 3.35 -4.05
N ALA A 52 5.45 2.94 -4.32
CA ALA A 52 6.39 3.74 -5.12
C ALA A 52 5.95 3.80 -6.59
N ARG A 53 5.52 2.65 -7.13
CA ARG A 53 4.89 2.55 -8.43
C ARG A 53 3.62 3.39 -8.50
N ALA A 54 2.72 3.25 -7.52
CA ALA A 54 1.49 4.04 -7.48
C ALA A 54 1.78 5.56 -7.45
N TRP A 55 2.82 5.99 -6.74
CA TRP A 55 3.23 7.39 -6.72
C TRP A 55 3.72 7.85 -8.10
N SER A 56 4.59 7.06 -8.73
CA SER A 56 5.13 7.34 -10.06
C SER A 56 4.02 7.43 -11.12
N ILE A 57 3.08 6.49 -11.12
CA ILE A 57 1.92 6.47 -12.02
C ILE A 57 1.03 7.70 -11.78
N ALA A 58 0.75 8.04 -10.52
CA ALA A 58 -0.04 9.22 -10.19
C ALA A 58 0.65 10.53 -10.61
N PHE A 59 1.98 10.59 -10.51
CA PHE A 59 2.79 11.72 -10.92
C PHE A 59 2.82 11.86 -12.44
N ASP A 60 2.96 10.76 -13.17
CA ASP A 60 2.96 10.77 -14.63
C ASP A 60 1.59 11.19 -15.19
N SER A 61 0.49 10.70 -14.61
CA SER A 61 -0.88 11.13 -14.93
C SER A 61 -1.10 12.64 -14.73
N LEU A 62 -0.38 13.26 -13.78
CA LEU A 62 -0.44 14.70 -13.57
C LEU A 62 0.30 15.48 -14.67
N ILE A 63 1.39 14.92 -15.19
CA ILE A 63 2.23 15.50 -16.25
C ILE A 63 1.67 15.21 -17.66
N GLY A 64 0.68 14.31 -17.77
CA GLY A 64 0.04 13.98 -19.04
C GLY A 64 0.60 12.70 -19.70
N ASN A 65 1.07 11.75 -18.90
CA ASN A 65 1.58 10.44 -19.31
C ASN A 65 2.84 10.50 -20.21
N HIS A 66 3.62 11.57 -20.11
CA HIS A 66 4.84 11.74 -20.90
C HIS A 66 5.95 10.75 -20.51
N ILE A 67 6.03 10.37 -19.24
CA ILE A 67 7.04 9.42 -18.73
C ILE A 67 6.71 8.02 -19.25
N PHE A 68 5.45 7.60 -19.12
CA PHE A 68 4.95 6.33 -19.67
C PHE A 68 5.21 6.23 -21.18
N GLN A 69 4.81 7.24 -21.97
CA GLN A 69 4.99 7.22 -23.43
C GLN A 69 6.46 7.12 -23.85
N ALA A 70 7.36 7.83 -23.16
CA ALA A 70 8.79 7.82 -23.48
C ALA A 70 9.47 6.48 -23.12
N LEU A 71 9.12 5.91 -21.95
CA LEU A 71 9.71 4.67 -21.46
C LEU A 71 9.12 3.43 -22.15
N GLU A 72 7.82 3.40 -22.38
CA GLU A 72 7.15 2.30 -23.08
C GLU A 72 7.66 2.17 -24.52
N GLY A 73 7.75 3.29 -25.26
CA GLY A 73 8.25 3.29 -26.64
C GLY A 73 9.68 2.79 -26.78
N THR A 74 10.48 2.86 -25.70
CA THR A 74 11.90 2.45 -25.72
C THR A 74 12.09 1.00 -25.26
N PHE A 75 11.33 0.52 -24.27
CA PHE A 75 11.61 -0.74 -23.57
C PHE A 75 10.54 -1.83 -23.74
N SER A 76 9.32 -1.51 -24.19
CA SER A 76 8.22 -2.48 -24.34
C SER A 76 8.55 -3.72 -25.21
N PRO A 77 9.32 -3.64 -26.32
CA PRO A 77 9.56 -4.83 -27.15
C PRO A 77 10.55 -5.85 -26.56
N TYR A 78 11.19 -5.58 -25.43
CA TYR A 78 12.25 -6.42 -24.87
C TYR A 78 11.93 -7.02 -23.49
N MET A 79 10.76 -6.74 -22.91
CA MET A 79 10.40 -7.20 -21.56
C MET A 79 9.52 -8.47 -21.60
N PRO A 80 9.84 -9.51 -20.82
CA PRO A 80 9.00 -10.71 -20.69
C PRO A 80 7.71 -10.40 -19.92
N TYR A 81 6.64 -11.16 -20.19
CA TYR A 81 5.29 -11.00 -19.63
C TYR A 81 5.21 -10.93 -18.09
N TYR A 82 6.20 -11.49 -17.37
CA TYR A 82 6.25 -11.47 -15.91
C TYR A 82 6.89 -10.20 -15.31
N LEU A 83 7.63 -9.43 -16.10
CA LEU A 83 8.24 -8.17 -15.66
C LEU A 83 7.36 -6.98 -16.07
N ALA A 84 7.57 -5.84 -15.41
CA ALA A 84 6.88 -4.61 -15.76
C ALA A 84 7.05 -4.25 -17.24
N LYS A 85 5.98 -3.70 -17.83
CA LYS A 85 5.95 -3.20 -19.22
C LYS A 85 7.09 -2.21 -19.53
N TYR A 86 7.55 -1.49 -18.50
CA TYR A 86 8.76 -0.67 -18.52
C TYR A 86 9.41 -0.61 -17.12
N PRO A 87 10.75 -0.49 -17.06
CA PRO A 87 11.45 -0.23 -15.81
C PRO A 87 11.17 1.19 -15.33
N ASP A 88 10.65 1.34 -14.11
CA ASP A 88 10.31 2.64 -13.55
C ASP A 88 11.44 3.23 -12.69
N PHE A 89 12.25 4.07 -13.35
CA PHE A 89 13.36 4.76 -12.73
C PHE A 89 12.91 5.86 -11.75
N VAL A 90 11.69 6.39 -11.90
CA VAL A 90 11.13 7.41 -11.00
C VAL A 90 10.80 6.78 -9.65
N ALA A 91 10.13 5.62 -9.67
CA ALA A 91 9.85 4.84 -8.46
C ALA A 91 11.15 4.42 -7.75
N LEU A 92 12.16 3.93 -8.49
CA LEU A 92 13.48 3.61 -7.93
C LEU A 92 14.13 4.82 -7.26
N SER A 93 14.19 5.96 -7.96
CA SER A 93 14.79 7.19 -7.44
C SER A 93 14.07 7.66 -6.17
N LEU A 94 12.74 7.56 -6.15
CA LEU A 94 11.94 7.94 -4.99
C LEU A 94 12.25 7.07 -3.77
N VAL A 95 12.30 5.74 -3.94
CA VAL A 95 12.64 4.81 -2.85
C VAL A 95 14.05 5.08 -2.32
N LEU A 96 15.03 5.30 -3.19
CA LEU A 96 16.41 5.60 -2.78
C LEU A 96 16.51 6.94 -2.06
N LEU A 97 15.75 7.96 -2.48
CA LEU A 97 15.69 9.26 -1.83
C LEU A 97 15.13 9.14 -0.40
N LEU A 98 14.01 8.44 -0.23
CA LEU A 98 13.40 8.21 1.10
C LEU A 98 14.29 7.32 1.98
N THR A 99 14.98 6.35 1.39
CA THR A 99 16.01 5.56 2.08
C THR A 99 17.13 6.46 2.60
N GLY A 100 17.59 7.43 1.80
CA GLY A 100 18.55 8.45 2.22
C GLY A 100 18.06 9.27 3.42
N VAL A 101 16.79 9.69 3.40
CA VAL A 101 16.16 10.42 4.53
C VAL A 101 16.13 9.57 5.80
N LEU A 102 15.88 8.26 5.69
CA LEU A 102 15.92 7.34 6.83
C LEU A 102 17.34 7.14 7.36
N VAL A 103 18.35 7.07 6.48
CA VAL A 103 19.76 6.98 6.87
C VAL A 103 20.21 8.22 7.66
N LEU A 104 19.68 9.41 7.34
CA LEU A 104 19.90 10.64 8.10
C LEU A 104 19.30 10.59 9.52
N GLY A 105 18.53 9.55 9.86
CA GLY A 105 17.98 9.34 11.19
C GLY A 105 16.76 10.20 11.49
N VAL A 106 16.04 10.64 10.46
CA VAL A 106 14.74 11.32 10.64
C VAL A 106 13.76 10.30 11.24
N ARG A 107 13.42 10.51 12.52
CA ARG A 107 12.43 9.69 13.21
C ARG A 107 11.04 10.01 12.70
N GLU A 108 10.22 8.97 12.57
CA GLU A 108 8.79 9.16 12.28
C GLU A 108 8.17 10.01 13.39
N SER A 109 7.55 11.12 13.01
CA SER A 109 6.92 12.04 13.95
C SER A 109 5.43 11.73 14.03
N VAL A 110 4.94 11.45 15.24
CA VAL A 110 3.50 11.24 15.51
C VAL A 110 2.66 12.43 15.03
N LEU A 111 3.20 13.65 15.10
CA LEU A 111 2.52 14.85 14.62
C LEU A 111 2.37 14.83 13.09
N VAL A 112 3.44 14.49 12.37
CA VAL A 112 3.42 14.40 10.90
C VAL A 112 2.41 13.35 10.46
N GLY A 113 2.37 12.20 11.14
CA GLY A 113 1.39 11.16 10.83
C GLY A 113 -0.05 11.59 11.06
N LYS A 114 -0.34 12.29 12.16
CA LYS A 114 -1.68 12.84 12.42
C LYS A 114 -2.10 13.87 11.37
N ILE A 115 -1.19 14.78 11.00
CA ILE A 115 -1.48 15.80 9.99
C ILE A 115 -1.72 15.14 8.62
N SER A 116 -0.84 14.24 8.19
CA SER A 116 -0.97 13.55 6.90
C SER A 116 -2.26 12.73 6.84
N THR A 117 -2.63 12.04 7.93
CA THR A 117 -3.88 11.28 8.00
C THR A 117 -5.10 12.21 7.92
N GLY A 118 -5.05 13.35 8.61
CA GLY A 118 -6.11 14.36 8.55
C GLY A 118 -6.30 14.94 7.13
N ILE A 119 -5.20 15.25 6.44
CA ILE A 119 -5.24 15.70 5.03
C ILE A 119 -5.83 14.60 4.14
N ASN A 120 -5.41 13.35 4.33
CA ASN A 120 -5.92 12.23 3.54
C ASN A 120 -7.43 12.03 3.74
N LEU A 121 -7.92 12.09 4.98
CA LEU A 121 -9.36 12.01 5.27
C LEU A 121 -10.14 13.18 4.66
N LEU A 122 -9.55 14.37 4.60
CA LEU A 122 -10.16 15.54 3.95
C LEU A 122 -10.25 15.33 2.44
N VAL A 123 -9.17 14.90 1.79
CA VAL A 123 -9.14 14.61 0.34
C VAL A 123 -10.14 13.51 0.01
N LEU A 124 -10.17 12.44 0.80
CA LEU A 124 -11.12 11.33 0.65
C LEU A 124 -12.57 11.79 0.79
N SER A 125 -12.87 12.59 1.82
CA SER A 125 -14.21 13.15 2.03
C SER A 125 -14.61 14.08 0.87
N PHE A 126 -13.66 14.87 0.35
CA PHE A 126 -13.87 15.72 -0.81
C PHE A 126 -14.19 14.91 -2.08
N ILE A 127 -13.46 13.81 -2.32
CA ILE A 127 -13.73 12.89 -3.43
C ILE A 127 -15.15 12.36 -3.31
N ILE A 128 -15.50 11.79 -2.15
CA ILE A 128 -16.82 11.18 -1.91
C ILE A 128 -17.94 12.22 -2.11
N LEU A 129 -17.83 13.39 -1.49
CA LEU A 129 -18.87 14.43 -1.57
C LEU A 129 -19.03 14.96 -3.00
N SER A 130 -17.93 15.24 -3.68
CA SER A 130 -17.94 15.70 -5.08
C SER A 130 -18.48 14.62 -6.02
N GLY A 131 -18.16 13.37 -5.72
CA GLY A 131 -18.68 12.15 -6.33
C GLY A 131 -20.18 12.11 -6.39
N PHE A 132 -20.82 12.18 -5.22
CA PHE A 132 -22.27 12.12 -5.12
C PHE A 132 -22.98 13.35 -5.71
N ILE A 133 -22.34 14.54 -5.69
CA ILE A 133 -22.94 15.76 -6.27
C ILE A 133 -22.91 15.71 -7.80
N LYS A 134 -21.84 15.18 -8.38
CA LYS A 134 -21.57 15.25 -9.82
C LYS A 134 -21.71 13.92 -10.55
N GLY A 135 -22.01 12.87 -9.80
CA GLY A 135 -22.25 11.53 -10.28
C GLY A 135 -23.61 11.39 -10.95
N ASP A 136 -23.65 10.59 -12.01
CA ASP A 136 -24.88 10.26 -12.72
C ASP A 136 -25.31 8.83 -12.39
N LEU A 137 -26.55 8.68 -11.92
CA LEU A 137 -27.18 7.38 -11.65
C LEU A 137 -27.40 6.57 -12.94
N HIS A 138 -27.37 7.22 -14.10
CA HIS A 138 -27.43 6.55 -15.40
C HIS A 138 -26.25 5.58 -15.61
N ASN A 139 -25.07 5.90 -15.06
CA ASN A 139 -23.89 5.02 -15.12
C ASN A 139 -24.10 3.67 -14.41
N TRP A 140 -25.10 3.54 -13.54
CA TRP A 140 -25.47 2.25 -12.91
C TRP A 140 -26.57 1.50 -13.66
N LYS A 141 -27.18 2.12 -14.67
CA LYS A 141 -28.24 1.55 -15.51
C LYS A 141 -27.84 1.50 -16.99
N LEU A 142 -26.53 1.37 -17.26
CA LEU A 142 -25.98 1.24 -18.60
C LEU A 142 -26.66 0.09 -19.35
N THR A 143 -27.22 0.39 -20.51
CA THR A 143 -27.87 -0.60 -21.40
C THR A 143 -26.93 -0.94 -22.55
N GLU A 144 -27.17 -2.06 -23.24
CA GLU A 144 -26.29 -2.51 -24.33
C GLU A 144 -26.08 -1.47 -25.45
N GLN A 145 -27.05 -0.58 -25.65
CA GLN A 145 -26.98 0.46 -26.69
C GLN A 145 -25.97 1.57 -26.36
N ASP A 146 -25.76 1.88 -25.08
CA ASP A 146 -24.89 3.00 -24.65
C ASP A 146 -23.41 2.72 -24.94
N TYR A 147 -22.97 1.45 -24.87
CA TYR A 147 -21.59 1.11 -25.24
C TYR A 147 -21.40 1.07 -26.76
N THR A 148 -22.37 0.58 -27.54
CA THR A 148 -22.24 0.51 -29.02
C THR A 148 -22.13 1.89 -29.67
N LEU A 149 -22.78 2.90 -29.11
CA LEU A 149 -22.68 4.30 -29.53
C LEU A 149 -21.31 4.92 -29.23
N ASN A 150 -20.73 4.64 -28.05
CA ASN A 150 -19.40 5.14 -27.71
C ASN A 150 -18.27 4.43 -28.45
N THR A 151 -18.40 3.12 -28.73
CA THR A 151 -17.39 2.37 -29.52
C THR A 151 -17.42 2.71 -31.01
N SER A 152 -18.53 3.25 -31.54
CA SER A 152 -18.61 3.67 -32.95
C SER A 152 -17.97 5.05 -33.22
N GLU A 153 -17.72 5.87 -32.19
CA GLU A 153 -16.91 7.09 -32.30
C GLU A 153 -15.40 6.85 -32.07
N SER A 154 -15.01 5.85 -31.27
CA SER A 154 -13.60 5.47 -31.10
C SER A 154 -13.25 4.30 -32.03
N GLY A 155 -12.71 4.60 -33.22
CA GLY A 155 -12.27 3.62 -34.22
C GLY A 155 -11.09 2.72 -33.83
N ASP A 156 -10.82 2.52 -32.54
CA ASP A 156 -9.71 1.75 -32.04
C ASP A 156 -10.20 0.39 -31.53
N ILE A 157 -10.07 -0.60 -32.42
CA ILE A 157 -10.21 -2.03 -32.15
C ILE A 157 -9.01 -2.45 -31.28
N TYR A 158 -9.06 -2.13 -30.00
CA TYR A 158 -8.33 -2.87 -28.98
C TYR A 158 -9.35 -3.58 -28.11
N SER A 159 -9.24 -4.90 -28.13
CA SER A 159 -10.10 -5.87 -27.46
C SER A 159 -10.21 -5.58 -25.96
N LEU A 160 -11.10 -4.66 -25.57
CA LEU A 160 -11.72 -4.71 -24.25
C LEU A 160 -12.31 -6.12 -24.14
N GLY A 161 -12.02 -6.85 -23.06
CA GLY A 161 -12.58 -8.17 -22.81
C GLY A 161 -14.12 -8.17 -22.85
N PRO A 162 -14.80 -9.29 -22.55
CA PRO A 162 -16.26 -9.33 -22.59
C PRO A 162 -16.83 -8.14 -21.80
N LEU A 163 -17.54 -7.21 -22.46
CA LEU A 163 -17.99 -5.95 -21.83
C LEU A 163 -19.07 -6.19 -20.77
N GLY A 164 -19.50 -7.43 -20.58
CA GLY A 164 -20.52 -7.83 -19.62
C GLY A 164 -21.94 -7.57 -20.12
N SER A 165 -22.93 -7.93 -19.31
CA SER A 165 -24.37 -7.79 -19.59
C SER A 165 -24.92 -6.36 -19.36
N GLY A 166 -24.07 -5.41 -18.98
CA GLY A 166 -24.46 -4.05 -18.61
C GLY A 166 -25.13 -3.95 -17.22
N GLY A 167 -25.57 -2.74 -16.86
CA GLY A 167 -26.22 -2.47 -15.57
C GLY A 167 -25.27 -2.43 -14.37
N PHE A 168 -25.81 -2.72 -13.17
CA PHE A 168 -25.09 -2.65 -11.90
C PHE A 168 -24.11 -3.82 -11.68
N VAL A 169 -24.38 -4.98 -12.28
CA VAL A 169 -23.57 -6.19 -12.13
C VAL A 169 -23.25 -6.77 -13.52
N PRO A 170 -22.35 -6.13 -14.29
CA PRO A 170 -22.09 -6.52 -15.68
C PRO A 170 -21.40 -7.90 -15.81
N PHE A 171 -20.73 -8.39 -14.77
CA PHE A 171 -19.95 -9.63 -14.77
C PHE A 171 -20.55 -10.74 -13.89
N ASP A 172 -21.84 -10.61 -13.56
CA ASP A 172 -22.54 -11.49 -12.61
C ASP A 172 -21.77 -11.64 -11.27
N TYR A 173 -22.05 -12.72 -10.55
CA TYR A 173 -21.42 -13.01 -9.27
C TYR A 173 -19.94 -13.40 -9.38
N ASP A 174 -19.52 -13.93 -10.53
CA ASP A 174 -18.12 -14.34 -10.76
C ASP A 174 -17.19 -13.13 -10.72
N GLY A 175 -17.57 -12.04 -11.42
CA GLY A 175 -16.82 -10.79 -11.38
C GLY A 175 -16.81 -10.13 -9.99
N ILE A 176 -17.91 -10.23 -9.23
CA ILE A 176 -17.96 -9.74 -7.85
C ILE A 176 -16.95 -10.50 -6.98
N LEU A 177 -16.91 -11.84 -7.09
CA LEU A 177 -15.99 -12.67 -6.31
C LEU A 177 -14.53 -12.38 -6.67
N HIS A 178 -14.23 -12.25 -7.96
CA HIS A 178 -12.88 -11.94 -8.45
C HIS A 178 -12.42 -10.54 -7.99
N GLY A 179 -13.29 -9.54 -8.12
CA GLY A 179 -13.02 -8.18 -7.63
C GLY A 179 -12.86 -8.10 -6.11
N ALA A 180 -13.63 -8.88 -5.35
CA ALA A 180 -13.49 -8.97 -3.89
C ALA A 180 -12.14 -9.57 -3.48
N ALA A 181 -11.67 -10.59 -4.18
CA ALA A 181 -10.35 -11.18 -3.95
C ALA A 181 -9.22 -10.18 -4.23
N LEU A 182 -9.30 -9.43 -5.33
CA LEU A 182 -8.33 -8.38 -5.65
C LEU A 182 -8.37 -7.25 -4.62
N CYS A 183 -9.55 -6.81 -4.17
CA CYS A 183 -9.69 -5.73 -3.17
C CYS A 183 -9.12 -6.06 -1.78
N PHE A 184 -8.76 -7.33 -1.50
CA PHE A 184 -8.21 -7.74 -0.20
C PHE A 184 -7.01 -6.88 0.24
N TYR A 185 -6.15 -6.49 -0.70
CA TYR A 185 -4.97 -5.67 -0.40
C TYR A 185 -5.34 -4.33 0.27
N SER A 186 -6.55 -3.80 0.01
CA SER A 186 -7.02 -2.53 0.58
C SER A 186 -7.28 -2.62 2.08
N PHE A 187 -7.47 -3.82 2.63
CA PHE A 187 -7.65 -4.03 4.06
C PHE A 187 -6.33 -4.30 4.80
N VAL A 188 -5.21 -4.41 4.09
CA VAL A 188 -3.89 -4.59 4.71
C VAL A 188 -3.45 -3.28 5.39
N GLY A 189 -2.96 -3.39 6.64
CA GLY A 189 -2.46 -2.25 7.42
C GLY A 189 -3.07 -2.09 8.81
N PHE A 190 -4.06 -2.90 9.20
CA PHE A 190 -4.55 -2.93 10.59
C PHE A 190 -3.50 -3.45 11.59
N ASP A 191 -2.49 -4.18 11.09
CA ASP A 191 -1.34 -4.65 11.86
C ASP A 191 -0.51 -3.50 12.46
N ASP A 192 -0.48 -2.32 11.83
CA ASP A 192 0.19 -1.12 12.39
C ASP A 192 -0.45 -0.68 13.72
N ILE A 193 -1.77 -0.87 13.90
CA ILE A 193 -2.48 -0.57 15.15
C ILE A 193 -1.96 -1.45 16.28
N VAL A 194 -1.75 -2.73 16.00
CA VAL A 194 -1.23 -3.69 16.98
C VAL A 194 0.22 -3.34 17.30
N THR A 195 1.02 -3.01 16.28
CA THR A 195 2.44 -2.68 16.40
C THR A 195 2.68 -1.48 17.33
N LYS A 196 1.78 -0.49 17.31
CA LYS A 196 1.82 0.69 18.20
C LYS A 196 1.01 0.51 19.50
N GLY A 197 0.46 -0.69 19.73
CA GLY A 197 -0.44 -0.98 20.84
C GLY A 197 0.21 -0.82 22.22
N GLU A 198 1.54 -0.96 22.33
CA GLU A 198 2.24 -0.79 23.61
C GLU A 198 2.32 0.67 24.06
N GLU A 199 2.15 1.63 23.14
CA GLU A 199 2.03 3.06 23.48
C GLU A 199 0.60 3.44 23.92
N ALA A 200 -0.37 2.54 23.78
CA ALA A 200 -1.77 2.82 24.05
C ALA A 200 -2.11 2.71 25.55
N PRO A 201 -2.88 3.66 26.11
CA PRO A 201 -3.42 3.50 27.46
C PRO A 201 -4.40 2.31 27.47
N ASN A 202 -4.18 1.35 28.36
CA ASN A 202 -4.98 0.11 28.51
C ASN A 202 -5.10 -0.72 27.22
N PRO A 203 -4.01 -1.36 26.74
CA PRO A 203 -3.94 -2.05 25.44
C PRO A 203 -5.02 -3.12 25.26
N HIS A 204 -5.37 -3.85 26.34
CA HIS A 204 -6.39 -4.91 26.32
C HIS A 204 -7.76 -4.42 25.82
N ARG A 205 -8.10 -3.15 26.03
CA ARG A 205 -9.39 -2.57 25.60
C ARG A 205 -9.22 -1.63 24.41
N SER A 206 -8.15 -0.87 24.34
CA SER A 206 -7.94 0.14 23.28
C SER A 206 -7.64 -0.50 21.93
N ILE A 207 -6.80 -1.54 21.87
CA ILE A 207 -6.45 -2.23 20.62
C ILE A 207 -7.70 -2.81 19.91
N PRO A 208 -8.54 -3.65 20.55
CA PRO A 208 -9.68 -4.24 19.84
C PRO A 208 -10.72 -3.20 19.42
N ILE A 209 -10.95 -2.15 20.23
CA ILE A 209 -11.87 -1.06 19.86
C ILE A 209 -11.31 -0.26 18.68
N SER A 210 -9.99 0.00 18.65
CA SER A 210 -9.34 0.69 17.54
C SER A 210 -9.43 -0.10 16.24
N ILE A 211 -9.25 -1.42 16.28
CA ILE A 211 -9.37 -2.28 15.10
C ILE A 211 -10.81 -2.25 14.57
N MET A 212 -11.81 -2.49 15.43
CA MET A 212 -13.23 -2.50 15.03
C MET A 212 -13.70 -1.16 14.45
N SER A 213 -13.35 -0.05 15.11
CA SER A 213 -13.69 1.28 14.61
C SER A 213 -12.98 1.62 13.30
N THR A 214 -11.69 1.30 13.16
CA THR A 214 -10.94 1.55 11.92
C THR A 214 -11.51 0.74 10.75
N VAL A 215 -11.77 -0.56 10.93
CA VAL A 215 -12.35 -1.41 9.88
C VAL A 215 -13.72 -0.90 9.44
N PHE A 216 -14.56 -0.45 10.39
CA PHE A 216 -15.86 0.12 10.06
C PHE A 216 -15.76 1.43 9.28
N ILE A 217 -14.85 2.33 9.66
CA ILE A 217 -14.61 3.59 8.92
C ILE A 217 -14.06 3.29 7.52
N CYS A 218 -13.10 2.37 7.39
CA CYS A 218 -12.57 1.93 6.10
C CYS A 218 -13.65 1.33 5.21
N PHE A 219 -14.55 0.51 5.76
CA PHE A 219 -15.69 -0.05 5.01
C PHE A 219 -16.57 1.06 4.41
N LEU A 220 -16.97 2.05 5.21
CA LEU A 220 -17.78 3.18 4.73
C LEU A 220 -17.05 4.01 3.68
N ALA A 221 -15.76 4.27 3.90
CA ALA A 221 -14.93 5.02 2.98
C ALA A 221 -14.76 4.31 1.64
N TYR A 222 -14.42 3.01 1.64
CA TYR A 222 -14.25 2.22 0.42
C TYR A 222 -15.55 2.05 -0.35
N PHE A 223 -16.66 1.84 0.35
CA PHE A 223 -17.99 1.85 -0.26
C PHE A 223 -18.28 3.20 -0.93
N GLY A 224 -18.07 4.32 -0.22
CA GLY A 224 -18.31 5.67 -0.72
C GLY A 224 -17.43 6.03 -1.92
N VAL A 225 -16.16 5.64 -1.90
CA VAL A 225 -15.20 5.82 -3.00
C VAL A 225 -15.60 5.00 -4.23
N SER A 226 -15.91 3.72 -4.04
CA SER A 226 -16.31 2.83 -5.15
C SER A 226 -17.61 3.31 -5.80
N ALA A 227 -18.60 3.70 -4.98
CA ALA A 227 -19.84 4.31 -5.46
C ALA A 227 -19.55 5.59 -6.24
N THR A 228 -18.79 6.52 -5.66
CA THR A 228 -18.41 7.78 -6.31
C THR A 228 -17.78 7.57 -7.68
N LEU A 229 -16.80 6.67 -7.77
CA LEU A 229 -16.08 6.44 -9.02
C LEU A 229 -17.00 5.87 -10.11
N THR A 230 -17.83 4.89 -9.75
CA THR A 230 -18.79 4.26 -10.68
C THR A 230 -19.96 5.17 -11.05
N LEU A 231 -20.30 6.16 -10.22
CA LEU A 231 -21.26 7.21 -10.58
C LEU A 231 -20.64 8.27 -11.50
N MET A 232 -19.35 8.58 -11.36
CA MET A 232 -18.69 9.63 -12.15
C MET A 232 -18.30 9.18 -13.57
N VAL A 233 -17.89 7.92 -13.72
CA VAL A 233 -17.38 7.38 -14.98
C VAL A 233 -17.96 5.99 -15.21
N PRO A 234 -18.44 5.67 -16.42
CA PRO A 234 -18.90 4.33 -16.73
C PRO A 234 -17.77 3.30 -16.58
N TYR A 235 -18.09 2.11 -16.07
CA TYR A 235 -17.09 1.12 -15.63
C TYR A 235 -16.06 0.74 -16.71
N TYR A 236 -16.44 0.77 -17.99
CA TYR A 236 -15.58 0.43 -19.12
C TYR A 236 -14.60 1.56 -19.53
N GLN A 237 -14.77 2.79 -19.01
CA GLN A 237 -13.86 3.92 -19.27
C GLN A 237 -12.97 4.26 -18.07
N ILE A 238 -13.07 3.51 -16.96
CA ILE A 238 -12.25 3.72 -15.78
C ILE A 238 -10.80 3.34 -16.12
N GLN A 239 -9.92 4.35 -16.16
CA GLN A 239 -8.49 4.12 -16.33
C GLN A 239 -7.88 3.58 -15.03
N SER A 240 -7.10 2.50 -15.15
CA SER A 240 -6.45 1.80 -14.03
C SER A 240 -5.36 2.63 -13.34
N ASP A 241 -4.66 3.48 -14.10
CA ASP A 241 -3.47 4.17 -13.65
C ASP A 241 -3.76 5.28 -12.63
N SER A 242 -4.78 6.10 -12.91
CA SER A 242 -5.09 7.27 -12.10
C SER A 242 -6.60 7.57 -12.13
N PRO A 243 -7.42 6.70 -11.52
CA PRO A 243 -8.87 6.71 -11.71
C PRO A 243 -9.53 8.02 -11.28
N PHE A 244 -9.13 8.60 -10.13
CA PHE A 244 -9.78 9.82 -9.62
C PHE A 244 -9.41 11.09 -10.38
N PRO A 245 -8.13 11.43 -10.61
CA PRO A 245 -7.78 12.61 -11.39
C PRO A 245 -8.41 12.58 -12.79
N GLN A 246 -8.49 11.41 -13.42
CA GLN A 246 -9.11 11.24 -14.74
C GLN A 246 -10.65 11.30 -14.67
N ALA A 247 -11.28 10.76 -13.62
CA ALA A 247 -12.72 10.89 -13.42
C ALA A 247 -13.15 12.36 -13.26
N PHE A 248 -12.41 13.17 -12.50
CA PHE A 248 -12.69 14.60 -12.39
C PHE A 248 -12.47 15.37 -13.70
N LEU A 249 -11.56 14.90 -14.55
CA LEU A 249 -11.36 15.45 -15.89
C LEU A 249 -12.53 15.11 -16.81
N HIS A 250 -13.00 13.85 -16.80
CA HIS A 250 -14.16 13.39 -17.56
C HIS A 250 -15.43 14.19 -17.20
N VAL A 251 -15.61 14.48 -15.92
CA VAL A 251 -16.72 15.26 -15.39
C VAL A 251 -16.52 16.79 -15.60
N GLY A 252 -15.46 17.22 -16.29
CA GLY A 252 -15.20 18.62 -16.64
C GLY A 252 -14.81 19.51 -15.46
N TRP A 253 -14.30 18.94 -14.36
CA TRP A 253 -13.92 19.68 -13.14
C TRP A 253 -12.39 19.77 -12.98
N GLY A 254 -11.80 20.58 -13.85
CA GLY A 254 -10.34 20.79 -13.94
C GLY A 254 -9.65 21.14 -12.61
N PRO A 255 -10.15 22.09 -11.79
CA PRO A 255 -9.51 22.42 -10.52
C PRO A 255 -9.51 21.25 -9.50
N ALA A 256 -10.58 20.46 -9.47
CA ALA A 256 -10.70 19.31 -8.57
C ALA A 256 -9.67 18.22 -8.89
N ARG A 257 -9.35 18.01 -10.19
CA ARG A 257 -8.27 17.10 -10.63
C ARG A 257 -6.96 17.40 -9.92
N TYR A 258 -6.52 18.67 -9.90
CA TYR A 258 -5.24 19.04 -9.31
C TYR A 258 -5.23 18.88 -7.78
N VAL A 259 -6.31 19.29 -7.11
CA VAL A 259 -6.43 19.13 -5.64
C VAL A 259 -6.34 17.67 -5.24
N VAL A 260 -7.09 16.80 -5.93
CA VAL A 260 -7.11 15.36 -5.67
C VAL A 260 -5.78 14.71 -6.02
N ALA A 261 -5.17 15.05 -7.16
CA ALA A 261 -3.88 14.50 -7.56
C ALA A 261 -2.77 14.85 -6.56
N VAL A 262 -2.68 16.12 -6.13
CA VAL A 262 -1.71 16.55 -5.11
C VAL A 262 -1.97 15.87 -3.77
N GLY A 263 -3.25 15.72 -3.39
CA GLY A 263 -3.63 14.98 -2.19
C GLY A 263 -3.17 13.52 -2.20
N ILE A 264 -3.40 12.82 -3.33
CA ILE A 264 -2.96 11.44 -3.53
C ILE A 264 -1.43 11.34 -3.51
N LEU A 265 -0.71 12.23 -4.21
CA LEU A 265 0.75 12.25 -4.20
C LEU A 265 1.31 12.46 -2.79
N CYS A 266 0.74 13.38 -2.02
CA CYS A 266 1.14 13.63 -0.64
C CYS A 266 0.89 12.41 0.26
N PHE A 267 -0.29 11.80 0.14
CA PHE A 267 -0.64 10.58 0.87
C PHE A 267 0.32 9.43 0.55
N LEU A 268 0.60 9.17 -0.73
CA LEU A 268 1.48 8.10 -1.17
C LEU A 268 2.93 8.33 -0.71
N LEU A 269 3.43 9.58 -0.69
CA LEU A 269 4.75 9.90 -0.10
C LEU A 269 4.82 9.56 1.38
N TYR A 270 3.80 9.95 2.14
CA TYR A 270 3.73 9.64 3.56
C TYR A 270 3.65 8.12 3.80
N ARG A 271 2.83 7.40 3.02
CA ARG A 271 2.71 5.93 3.10
C ARG A 271 4.01 5.23 2.76
N LEU A 272 4.75 5.72 1.76
CA LEU A 272 6.08 5.21 1.43
C LEU A 272 7.05 5.33 2.61
N GLN A 273 7.15 6.53 3.18
CA GLN A 273 8.02 6.79 4.31
C GLN A 273 7.67 5.91 5.51
N SER A 274 6.38 5.76 5.82
CA SER A 274 5.89 4.94 6.92
C SER A 274 6.19 3.45 6.68
N SER A 275 6.04 2.95 5.45
CA SER A 275 6.34 1.54 5.11
C SER A 275 7.83 1.18 5.18
N LEU A 276 8.72 2.14 4.90
CA LEU A 276 10.17 1.93 4.94
C LEU A 276 10.76 1.99 6.36
N PHE A 277 10.03 2.58 7.31
CA PHE A 277 10.50 2.77 8.67
C PHE A 277 10.69 1.47 9.48
N PRO A 278 9.76 0.49 9.47
CA PRO A 278 9.89 -0.74 10.27
C PRO A 278 10.87 -1.78 9.66
N VAL A 279 11.07 -1.77 8.34
CA VAL A 279 11.85 -2.80 7.62
C VAL A 279 13.29 -2.97 8.15
N PRO A 280 14.08 -1.90 8.36
CA PRO A 280 15.46 -2.03 8.82
C PRO A 280 15.58 -2.59 10.25
N GLN A 281 14.57 -2.36 11.08
CA GLN A 281 14.56 -2.80 12.48
C GLN A 281 14.39 -4.32 12.56
N VAL A 282 13.43 -4.87 11.84
CA VAL A 282 13.21 -6.32 11.77
C VAL A 282 14.41 -7.04 11.15
N ILE A 283 15.03 -6.47 10.12
CA ILE A 283 16.25 -7.02 9.51
C ILE A 283 17.42 -7.04 10.52
N GLN A 284 17.52 -6.03 11.38
CA GLN A 284 18.54 -5.98 12.43
C GLN A 284 18.32 -7.10 13.46
N GLU A 285 17.10 -7.26 13.96
CA GLU A 285 16.73 -8.33 14.91
C GLU A 285 17.05 -9.71 14.32
N MET A 286 16.65 -9.96 13.07
CA MET A 286 16.96 -11.21 12.36
C MET A 286 18.46 -11.44 12.16
N ALA A 287 19.26 -10.38 12.04
CA ALA A 287 20.71 -10.47 11.95
C ALA A 287 21.38 -10.69 13.32
N GLU A 288 20.77 -10.21 14.41
CA GLU A 288 21.20 -10.49 15.79
C GLU A 288 20.90 -11.94 16.18
N ASP A 289 19.77 -12.49 15.73
CA ASP A 289 19.39 -13.91 15.90
C ASP A 289 20.23 -14.88 15.04
N GLY A 290 21.10 -14.36 14.18
CA GLY A 290 21.97 -15.16 13.31
C GLY A 290 21.28 -15.75 12.08
N LEU A 291 20.04 -15.34 11.79
CA LEU A 291 19.30 -15.75 10.59
C LEU A 291 19.82 -15.06 9.31
N LEU A 292 20.39 -13.86 9.47
CA LEU A 292 20.98 -13.04 8.41
C LEU A 292 22.47 -12.77 8.67
N PHE A 293 23.18 -12.27 7.65
CA PHE A 293 24.59 -11.91 7.78
C PHE A 293 24.79 -10.89 8.91
N ARG A 294 25.69 -11.20 9.84
CA ARG A 294 26.03 -10.38 11.03
C ARG A 294 26.49 -8.96 10.70
N GLY A 295 26.87 -8.69 9.44
CA GLY A 295 27.17 -7.35 8.94
C GLY A 295 25.95 -6.41 8.95
N LEU A 296 24.74 -6.92 8.79
CA LEU A 296 23.50 -6.11 8.81
C LEU A 296 23.12 -5.65 10.23
N ALA A 297 23.57 -6.36 11.26
CA ALA A 297 23.37 -5.99 12.67
C ALA A 297 24.25 -4.81 13.13
N ARG A 298 25.17 -4.31 12.29
CA ARG A 298 26.09 -3.24 12.68
C ARG A 298 25.36 -1.89 12.75
N THR A 299 25.15 -1.40 13.96
CA THR A 299 24.55 -0.09 14.23
C THR A 299 25.60 1.03 14.28
N HIS A 300 25.22 2.24 13.82
CA HIS A 300 26.10 3.41 13.87
C HIS A 300 25.95 4.15 15.22
N ALA A 301 27.07 4.44 15.89
CA ALA A 301 27.10 4.97 17.25
C ALA A 301 26.37 6.32 17.43
N ARG A 302 26.29 7.14 16.38
CA ARG A 302 25.71 8.50 16.44
C ARG A 302 24.20 8.55 16.24
N THR A 303 23.66 7.72 15.33
CA THR A 303 22.22 7.72 14.98
C THR A 303 21.46 6.57 15.62
N LYS A 304 22.16 5.55 16.15
CA LYS A 304 21.58 4.28 16.63
C LYS A 304 20.68 3.59 15.58
N THR A 305 20.84 3.95 14.30
CA THR A 305 20.11 3.34 13.18
C THR A 305 20.99 2.30 12.48
N PRO A 306 20.42 1.15 12.05
CA PRO A 306 21.15 0.12 11.32
C PRO A 306 21.31 0.52 9.84
N ILE A 307 22.30 1.38 9.55
CA ILE A 307 22.51 1.98 8.21
C ILE A 307 22.64 0.90 7.12
N MET A 308 23.37 -0.20 7.37
CA MET A 308 23.53 -1.28 6.39
C MET A 308 22.22 -2.01 6.10
N ALA A 309 21.38 -2.23 7.11
CA ALA A 309 20.05 -2.81 6.94
C ALA A 309 19.14 -1.85 6.14
N THR A 310 19.16 -0.55 6.46
CA THR A 310 18.36 0.46 5.75
C THR A 310 18.75 0.58 4.28
N VAL A 311 20.05 0.65 3.97
CA VAL A 311 20.51 0.78 2.59
C VAL A 311 20.24 -0.49 1.79
N SER A 312 20.49 -1.67 2.37
CA SER A 312 20.23 -2.94 1.68
C SER A 312 18.74 -3.18 1.43
N SER A 313 17.86 -2.87 2.40
CA SER A 313 16.43 -3.00 2.21
C SER A 313 15.86 -1.98 1.23
N GLY A 314 16.34 -0.73 1.27
CA GLY A 314 15.94 0.32 0.33
C GLY A 314 16.35 0.02 -1.11
N ILE A 315 17.57 -0.49 -1.32
CA ILE A 315 18.02 -0.95 -2.65
C ILE A 315 17.16 -2.11 -3.14
N LEU A 316 16.88 -3.09 -2.29
CA LEU A 316 16.07 -4.26 -2.66
C LEU A 316 14.62 -3.87 -2.98
N ALA A 317 14.01 -3.01 -2.18
CA ALA A 317 12.68 -2.45 -2.44
C ALA A 317 12.65 -1.59 -3.71
N GLY A 318 13.71 -0.82 -3.96
CA GLY A 318 13.87 -0.02 -5.18
C GLY A 318 14.00 -0.89 -6.44
N ILE A 319 14.75 -2.00 -6.37
CA ILE A 319 14.84 -2.98 -7.46
C ILE A 319 13.49 -3.64 -7.71
N MET A 320 12.75 -3.98 -6.64
CA MET A 320 11.38 -4.50 -6.77
C MET A 320 10.46 -3.50 -7.46
N ALA A 321 10.51 -2.23 -7.04
CA ALA A 321 9.78 -1.15 -7.71
C ALA A 321 10.20 -1.02 -9.18
N LEU A 322 11.50 -1.10 -9.50
CA LEU A 322 12.00 -0.97 -10.87
C LEU A 322 11.52 -2.09 -11.79
N LEU A 323 11.53 -3.35 -11.33
CA LEU A 323 11.35 -4.52 -12.21
C LEU A 323 9.91 -5.06 -12.25
N PHE A 324 9.15 -4.93 -11.16
CA PHE A 324 7.80 -5.48 -11.07
C PHE A 324 6.72 -4.42 -11.30
N GLU A 325 5.61 -4.86 -11.91
CA GLU A 325 4.43 -4.04 -12.10
C GLU A 325 3.65 -3.89 -10.79
N PHE A 326 2.84 -2.83 -10.70
CA PHE A 326 1.99 -2.55 -9.53
C PHE A 326 1.16 -3.77 -9.10
N SER A 327 0.47 -4.43 -10.04
CA SER A 327 -0.38 -5.59 -9.76
C SER A 327 0.40 -6.76 -9.16
N ASN A 328 1.56 -7.10 -9.74
CA ASN A 328 2.41 -8.18 -9.25
C ASN A 328 2.94 -7.91 -7.84
N LEU A 329 3.27 -6.65 -7.53
CA LEU A 329 3.69 -6.23 -6.20
C LEU A 329 2.53 -6.33 -5.19
N VAL A 330 1.32 -5.96 -5.60
CA VAL A 330 0.09 -6.08 -4.79
C VAL A 330 -0.27 -7.53 -4.51
N GLU A 331 -0.13 -8.43 -5.49
CA GLU A 331 -0.33 -9.86 -5.29
C GLU A 331 0.70 -10.45 -4.33
N LEU A 332 1.99 -10.11 -4.52
CA LEU A 332 3.08 -10.57 -3.66
C LEU A 332 2.88 -10.12 -2.20
N MET A 333 2.50 -8.86 -1.96
CA MET A 333 2.18 -8.40 -0.60
C MET A 333 0.97 -9.14 -0.04
N SER A 334 -0.09 -9.36 -0.83
CA SER A 334 -1.34 -9.95 -0.35
C SER A 334 -1.15 -11.40 0.08
N ILE A 335 -0.44 -12.19 -0.74
CA ILE A 335 -0.06 -13.57 -0.41
C ILE A 335 0.77 -13.62 0.88
N GLY A 336 1.72 -12.70 1.03
CA GLY A 336 2.54 -12.60 2.25
C GLY A 336 1.71 -12.33 3.52
N HIS A 337 0.80 -11.36 3.47
CA HIS A 337 -0.05 -11.04 4.62
C HIS A 337 -1.07 -12.14 4.93
N LEU A 338 -1.66 -12.77 3.91
CA LEU A 338 -2.58 -13.91 4.09
C LEU A 338 -1.90 -15.06 4.82
N LEU A 339 -0.67 -15.42 4.43
CA LEU A 339 0.10 -16.46 5.10
C LEU A 339 0.32 -16.13 6.59
N VAL A 340 0.68 -14.88 6.89
CA VAL A 340 0.87 -14.42 8.28
C VAL A 340 -0.46 -14.49 9.05
N TYR A 341 -1.57 -14.02 8.49
CA TYR A 341 -2.87 -14.03 9.16
C TYR A 341 -3.41 -15.45 9.39
N SER A 342 -3.26 -16.35 8.42
CA SER A 342 -3.64 -17.76 8.59
C SER A 342 -2.82 -18.43 9.69
N LEU A 343 -1.52 -18.14 9.75
CA LEU A 343 -0.63 -18.69 10.77
C LEU A 343 -0.97 -18.16 12.17
N VAL A 344 -1.24 -16.86 12.31
CA VAL A 344 -1.72 -16.26 13.57
C VAL A 344 -3.04 -16.89 14.01
N ALA A 345 -3.99 -17.07 13.09
CA ALA A 345 -5.26 -17.72 13.38
C ALA A 345 -5.08 -19.18 13.84
N PHE A 346 -4.20 -19.92 13.18
CA PHE A 346 -3.85 -21.29 13.58
C PHE A 346 -3.25 -21.33 15.00
N PHE A 347 -2.32 -20.43 15.32
CA PHE A 347 -1.73 -20.38 16.66
C PHE A 347 -2.76 -20.03 17.74
N VAL A 348 -3.68 -19.09 17.48
CA VAL A 348 -4.75 -18.76 18.41
C VAL A 348 -5.66 -19.97 18.68
N LEU A 349 -5.91 -20.81 17.67
CA LEU A 349 -6.67 -22.05 17.83
C LEU A 349 -5.91 -23.10 18.65
N VAL A 350 -4.59 -23.23 18.46
CA VAL A 350 -3.74 -24.17 19.21
C VAL A 350 -3.53 -23.75 20.66
N LEU A 351 -3.46 -22.43 20.92
CA LEU A 351 -3.29 -21.85 22.26
C LEU A 351 -4.58 -21.89 23.11
N ARG A 352 -5.74 -22.14 22.48
CA ARG A 352 -7.05 -22.15 23.13
C ARG A 352 -7.50 -23.56 23.51
#